data_AF-A0A089M8F4-F1
#
_entry.id   AF-A0A089M8F4-F1
#
_cell.length_a   1.000
_cell.length_b   1.000
_cell.length_c   1.000
_cell.angle_alpha   90.00
_cell.angle_beta   90.00
_cell.angle_gamma   90.00
#
_symmetry.space_group_name_H-M   'P 1'
#
loop_
_entity.id
_entity.type
_entity.pdbx_description
1 polymer ?
#
loop_
_entity_poly.entity_id
_entity_poly.type
_entity_poly.pdbx_seq_one_letter_code
_entity_poly.pdbx_strand_id
1 'polypeptide(L)'
;MKKAIIGLVAGMLIGSAGMAAAATTPTVQAVLAKFTISIDGQKQTLKNDPLVYKGTTYLPVREVAEMTGYALEFDNSKKFIDFKSKGGTNVTTSQVENEINLSEWISAKKLVEDYAVDISAASGKIRDISFELGDKKIVFSMPGQLVNDEYTSVDGMHTAIVKDGTIYLSKEAASYLGVNF
;
A
#
# COMPACT_ATOMS: atom_id res chain seq x y z
N MET A 1 -28.77 -67.86 -13.48
CA MET A 1 -27.70 -67.17 -14.24
C MET A 1 -28.07 -65.76 -14.73
N LYS A 2 -29.33 -65.42 -15.04
CA LYS A 2 -29.71 -64.07 -15.52
C LYS A 2 -29.65 -62.96 -14.46
N LYS A 3 -29.84 -63.27 -13.18
CA LYS A 3 -29.84 -62.28 -12.07
C LYS A 3 -28.44 -61.92 -11.54
N ALA A 4 -27.42 -62.75 -11.83
CA ALA A 4 -26.04 -62.51 -11.44
C ALA A 4 -25.31 -61.56 -12.40
N ILE A 5 -25.72 -61.54 -13.68
CA ILE A 5 -25.14 -60.67 -14.71
C ILE A 5 -25.53 -59.20 -14.50
N ILE A 6 -26.74 -58.94 -13.99
CA ILE A 6 -27.22 -57.57 -13.73
C ILE A 6 -26.47 -56.92 -12.56
N GLY A 7 -26.13 -57.70 -11.52
CA GLY A 7 -25.33 -57.21 -10.40
C GLY A 7 -23.88 -56.85 -10.78
N LEU A 8 -23.28 -57.60 -11.71
CA LEU A 8 -21.92 -57.35 -12.20
C LEU A 8 -21.85 -56.04 -13.03
N VAL A 9 -22.85 -55.78 -13.85
CA VAL A 9 -22.90 -54.56 -14.70
C VAL A 9 -23.21 -53.32 -13.88
N ALA A 10 -24.06 -53.41 -12.84
CA ALA A 10 -24.33 -52.31 -11.94
C ALA A 10 -23.13 -51.99 -11.00
N GLY A 11 -22.33 -53.00 -10.64
CA GLY A 11 -21.12 -52.82 -9.82
C GLY A 11 -19.95 -52.14 -10.56
N MET A 12 -19.86 -52.33 -11.88
CA MET A 12 -18.81 -51.68 -12.71
C MET A 12 -19.05 -50.19 -12.97
N LEU A 13 -20.27 -49.67 -12.76
CA LEU A 13 -20.60 -48.26 -12.99
C LEU A 13 -20.29 -47.34 -11.80
N ILE A 14 -20.03 -47.88 -10.61
CA ILE A 14 -19.82 -47.10 -9.38
C ILE A 14 -18.34 -47.07 -8.96
N GLY A 15 -17.47 -47.78 -9.70
CA GLY A 15 -16.04 -47.93 -9.38
C GLY A 15 -15.11 -46.80 -9.87
N SER A 16 -15.60 -45.75 -10.52
CA SER A 16 -14.77 -44.57 -10.84
C SER A 16 -14.81 -43.56 -9.68
N ALA A 17 -14.34 -44.02 -8.52
CA ALA A 17 -13.99 -43.15 -7.41
C ALA A 17 -13.04 -42.07 -7.92
N GLY A 18 -13.40 -40.82 -7.61
CA GLY A 18 -12.76 -39.62 -8.14
C GLY A 18 -11.23 -39.70 -8.09
N MET A 19 -10.62 -39.58 -9.27
CA MET A 19 -9.25 -39.14 -9.36
C MET A 19 -9.22 -37.73 -8.75
N ALA A 20 -8.83 -37.65 -7.48
CA ALA A 20 -8.36 -36.41 -6.93
C ALA A 20 -7.28 -35.90 -7.89
N ALA A 21 -7.54 -34.77 -8.55
CA ALA A 21 -6.53 -34.04 -9.28
C ALA A 21 -5.46 -33.66 -8.25
N ALA A 22 -4.44 -34.50 -8.10
CA ALA A 22 -3.20 -34.08 -7.48
C ALA A 22 -2.74 -32.89 -8.31
N ALA A 23 -2.76 -31.70 -7.72
CA ALA A 23 -2.26 -30.50 -8.36
C ALA A 23 -0.84 -30.81 -8.84
N THR A 24 -0.68 -30.96 -10.16
CA THR A 24 0.61 -31.12 -10.80
C THR A 24 1.33 -29.79 -10.61
N THR A 25 2.02 -29.66 -9.48
CA THR A 25 2.93 -28.54 -9.27
C THR A 25 3.93 -28.60 -10.42
N PRO A 26 3.98 -27.57 -11.28
CA PRO A 26 4.88 -27.58 -12.42
C PRO A 26 6.31 -27.68 -11.88
N THR A 27 7.03 -28.73 -12.27
CA THR A 27 8.43 -28.89 -11.89
C THR A 27 9.27 -27.96 -12.76
N VAL A 28 10.16 -27.22 -12.11
CA VAL A 28 11.06 -26.26 -12.76
C VAL A 28 12.49 -26.80 -12.69
N GLN A 29 13.14 -26.91 -13.85
CA GLN A 29 14.58 -27.17 -13.92
C GLN A 29 15.33 -25.83 -13.80
N ALA A 30 16.09 -25.66 -12.73
CA ALA A 30 16.92 -24.49 -12.47
C ALA A 30 18.37 -24.91 -12.20
N VAL A 31 19.32 -24.02 -12.48
CA VAL A 31 20.76 -24.24 -12.26
C VAL A 31 21.25 -23.31 -11.16
N LEU A 32 22.06 -23.82 -10.24
CA LEU A 32 22.77 -22.97 -9.27
C LEU A 32 23.98 -22.33 -9.96
N ALA A 33 24.11 -21.02 -9.85
CA ALA A 33 25.20 -20.27 -10.45
C ALA A 33 25.84 -19.31 -9.44
N LYS A 34 27.17 -19.13 -9.55
CA LYS A 34 27.93 -18.24 -8.68
C LYS A 34 28.08 -16.87 -9.32
N PHE A 35 27.59 -15.85 -8.63
CA PHE A 35 27.68 -14.46 -9.06
C PHE A 35 28.49 -13.63 -8.07
N THR A 36 29.20 -12.63 -8.58
CA THR A 36 29.75 -11.56 -7.74
C THR A 36 28.71 -10.46 -7.65
N ILE A 37 28.30 -10.12 -6.43
CA ILE A 37 27.30 -9.07 -6.17
C ILE A 37 28.01 -7.90 -5.51
N SER A 38 27.60 -6.68 -5.83
CA SER A 38 28.09 -5.46 -5.17
C SER A 38 26.95 -4.50 -4.88
N ILE A 39 26.98 -3.87 -3.71
CA ILE A 39 26.07 -2.79 -3.32
C ILE A 39 26.94 -1.56 -3.07
N ASP A 40 26.64 -0.45 -3.73
CA ASP A 40 27.41 0.79 -3.68
C ASP A 40 28.92 0.61 -3.91
N GLY A 41 29.26 -0.28 -4.86
CA GLY A 41 30.64 -0.61 -5.21
C GLY A 41 31.34 -1.57 -4.23
N GLN A 42 30.70 -1.93 -3.11
CA GLN A 42 31.24 -2.89 -2.15
C GLN A 42 30.77 -4.31 -2.46
N LYS A 43 31.72 -5.23 -2.65
CA LYS A 43 31.44 -6.64 -2.93
C LYS A 43 30.73 -7.29 -1.74
N GLN A 44 29.64 -8.00 -2.04
CA GLN A 44 28.82 -8.74 -1.10
C GLN A 44 28.89 -10.24 -1.39
N THR A 45 28.88 -11.03 -0.33
CA THR A 45 28.92 -12.49 -0.41
C THR A 45 27.57 -13.05 0.00
N LEU A 46 26.90 -13.76 -0.90
CA LEU A 46 25.70 -14.53 -0.56
C LEU A 46 26.08 -15.84 0.14
N LYS A 47 25.25 -16.23 1.09
CA LYS A 47 25.27 -17.54 1.75
C LYS A 47 24.61 -18.60 0.88
N ASN A 48 23.51 -18.28 0.20
CA ASN A 48 22.87 -19.20 -0.73
C ASN A 48 23.19 -18.82 -2.18
N ASP A 49 23.56 -19.82 -2.97
CA ASP A 49 23.85 -19.63 -4.39
C ASP A 49 22.56 -19.22 -5.15
N PRO A 50 22.63 -18.18 -5.99
CA PRO A 50 21.54 -17.79 -6.87
C PRO A 50 21.07 -18.92 -7.79
N LEU A 51 19.76 -18.91 -8.05
CA LEU A 51 19.12 -19.83 -9.00
C LEU A 51 18.97 -19.16 -10.35
N VAL A 52 19.34 -19.85 -11.42
CA VAL A 52 19.09 -19.40 -12.79
C VAL A 52 18.00 -20.27 -13.39
N TYR A 53 16.88 -19.65 -13.74
CA TYR A 53 15.77 -20.29 -14.43
C TYR A 53 15.42 -19.52 -15.69
N LYS A 54 15.47 -20.21 -16.84
CA LYS A 54 15.21 -19.62 -18.19
C LYS A 54 16.04 -18.35 -18.48
N GLY A 55 17.29 -18.31 -18.00
CA GLY A 55 18.18 -17.16 -18.17
C GLY A 55 17.95 -16.01 -17.17
N THR A 56 16.94 -16.11 -16.31
CA THR A 56 16.69 -15.15 -15.23
C THR A 56 17.36 -15.62 -13.95
N THR A 57 18.10 -14.72 -13.30
CA THR A 57 18.75 -14.98 -12.01
C THR A 57 17.81 -14.59 -10.87
N TYR A 58 17.57 -15.51 -9.96
CA TYR A 58 16.75 -15.36 -8.77
C TYR A 58 17.66 -15.35 -7.55
N LEU A 59 17.58 -14.27 -6.79
CA LEU A 59 18.39 -14.09 -5.58
C LEU A 59 17.57 -14.43 -4.33
N PRO A 60 18.22 -14.99 -3.29
CA PRO A 60 17.60 -15.15 -1.97
C PRO A 60 17.17 -13.80 -1.41
N VAL A 61 15.87 -13.53 -1.43
CA VAL A 61 15.29 -12.22 -1.06
C VAL A 61 15.68 -11.76 0.34
N ARG A 62 15.81 -12.68 1.30
CA ARG A 62 16.21 -12.39 2.67
C ARG A 62 17.64 -11.86 2.77
N GLU A 63 18.55 -12.44 1.99
CA GLU A 63 19.96 -12.03 2.00
C GLU A 63 20.14 -10.67 1.33
N VAL A 64 19.43 -10.45 0.22
CA VAL A 64 19.41 -9.14 -0.45
C VAL A 64 18.86 -8.07 0.51
N ALA A 65 17.78 -8.36 1.24
CA ALA A 65 17.24 -7.46 2.26
C ALA A 65 18.29 -7.14 3.33
N GLU A 66 18.94 -8.15 3.91
CA GLU A 66 19.96 -7.95 4.95
C GLU A 66 21.13 -7.11 4.46
N MET A 67 21.63 -7.37 3.24
CA MET A 67 22.73 -6.63 2.64
C MET A 67 22.37 -5.16 2.33
N THR A 68 21.09 -4.88 2.09
CA THR A 68 20.57 -3.52 1.80
C THR A 68 20.08 -2.79 3.05
N GLY A 69 20.31 -3.35 4.25
CA GLY A 69 19.92 -2.71 5.51
C GLY A 69 18.45 -2.90 5.90
N TYR A 70 17.74 -3.82 5.25
CA TYR A 70 16.38 -4.22 5.57
C TYR A 70 16.34 -5.54 6.37
N ALA A 71 15.30 -5.70 7.17
CA ALA A 71 14.86 -6.96 7.74
C ALA A 71 13.67 -7.47 6.93
N LEU A 72 13.51 -8.79 6.83
CA LEU A 72 12.43 -9.42 6.09
C LEU A 72 11.50 -10.14 7.08
N GLU A 73 10.24 -9.73 7.10
CA GLU A 73 9.17 -10.42 7.81
C GLU A 73 8.32 -11.21 6.80
N PHE A 74 7.97 -12.44 7.14
CA PHE A 74 7.14 -13.29 6.29
C PHE A 74 5.90 -13.75 7.05
N ASP A 75 4.72 -13.33 6.57
CA ASP A 75 3.44 -13.84 7.03
C ASP A 75 3.00 -15.00 6.11
N ASN A 76 3.12 -16.22 6.63
CA ASN A 76 2.77 -17.44 5.89
C ASN A 76 1.26 -17.59 5.65
N SER A 77 0.42 -16.98 6.49
CA SER A 77 -1.04 -17.02 6.37
C SER A 77 -1.51 -16.14 5.22
N LYS A 78 -0.92 -14.95 5.08
CA LYS A 78 -1.23 -13.99 4.00
C LYS A 78 -0.35 -14.17 2.75
N LYS A 79 0.66 -15.03 2.81
CA LYS A 79 1.73 -15.13 1.79
C LYS A 79 2.35 -13.77 1.49
N PHE A 80 2.59 -13.00 2.56
CA PHE A 80 3.05 -11.62 2.49
C PHE A 80 4.49 -11.52 2.98
N ILE A 81 5.32 -10.79 2.23
CA ILE A 81 6.72 -10.50 2.56
C ILE A 81 6.85 -9.00 2.76
N ASP A 82 7.32 -8.59 3.93
CA ASP A 82 7.50 -7.19 4.31
C ASP A 82 8.98 -6.87 4.52
N PHE A 83 9.43 -5.70 4.05
CA PHE A 83 10.80 -5.22 4.21
C PHE A 83 10.81 -4.07 5.23
N LYS A 84 11.40 -4.30 6.40
CA LYS A 84 11.52 -3.30 7.48
C LYS A 84 12.92 -2.70 7.47
N SER A 85 13.06 -1.38 7.39
CA SER A 85 14.38 -0.74 7.52
C SER A 85 14.97 -0.98 8.92
N LYS A 86 16.23 -1.44 9.03
CA LYS A 86 16.90 -1.69 10.32
C LYS A 86 17.44 -0.41 11.00
N GLY A 87 17.11 0.76 10.47
CA GLY A 87 17.22 2.04 11.17
C GLY A 87 18.43 2.89 10.79
N GLY A 88 18.13 4.11 10.34
CA GLY A 88 18.90 5.32 10.55
C GLY A 88 17.94 6.41 11.03
N THR A 89 18.04 6.80 12.30
CA THR A 89 17.23 7.79 13.04
C THR A 89 15.81 7.34 13.42
N ASN A 90 15.48 7.51 14.70
CA ASN A 90 14.16 7.26 15.28
C ASN A 90 13.07 8.01 14.49
N VAL A 91 12.36 7.29 13.63
CA VAL A 91 10.95 7.54 13.41
C VAL A 91 10.27 6.27 13.89
N THR A 92 9.66 6.36 15.06
CA THR A 92 8.76 5.33 15.59
C THR A 92 7.63 5.17 14.58
N THR A 93 7.79 4.29 13.60
CA THR A 93 6.64 3.81 12.81
C THR A 93 5.94 2.77 13.67
N SER A 94 5.20 3.28 14.66
CA SER A 94 4.01 2.62 15.16
C SER A 94 3.17 2.17 13.98
N GLN A 95 2.36 1.13 14.19
CA GLN A 95 1.26 0.78 13.30
C GLN A 95 0.53 2.07 12.87
N VAL A 96 0.63 2.46 11.62
CA VAL A 96 -0.08 3.63 11.08
C VAL A 96 -0.72 3.13 9.78
N GLU A 97 -1.97 2.66 9.89
CA GLU A 97 -2.97 3.17 8.95
C GLU A 97 -2.68 4.65 8.82
N ASN A 98 -2.34 5.16 7.62
CA ASN A 98 -2.01 6.56 7.40
C ASN A 98 -2.87 7.42 8.35
N GLU A 99 -2.31 7.88 9.47
CA GLU A 99 -3.07 8.61 10.48
C GLU A 99 -2.67 10.05 10.26
N ILE A 100 -3.65 10.92 10.07
CA ILE A 100 -3.35 12.35 9.89
C ILE A 100 -2.69 12.85 11.16
N ASN A 101 -1.53 13.48 11.06
CA ASN A 101 -0.92 14.15 12.19
C ASN A 101 -1.77 15.38 12.57
N LEU A 102 -2.66 15.22 13.55
CA LEU A 102 -3.62 16.25 13.97
C LEU A 102 -2.97 17.48 14.64
N SER A 103 -1.65 17.47 14.85
CA SER A 103 -0.90 18.67 15.31
C SER A 103 -0.44 19.58 14.15
N GLU A 104 -0.41 19.03 12.93
CA GLU A 104 -0.02 19.70 11.69
C GLU A 104 -1.20 19.89 10.73
N TRP A 105 -2.28 19.13 10.93
CA TRP A 105 -3.43 19.12 10.04
C TRP A 105 -4.73 19.19 10.83
N ILE A 106 -5.65 20.03 10.37
CA ILE A 106 -6.98 20.17 10.96
C ILE A 106 -8.05 19.89 9.91
N SER A 107 -9.06 19.08 10.26
CA SER A 107 -10.12 18.74 9.32
C SER A 107 -11.03 19.94 9.05
N ALA A 108 -11.55 20.01 7.83
CA ALA A 108 -12.57 20.99 7.43
C ALA A 108 -13.77 20.98 8.38
N LYS A 109 -14.20 19.80 8.85
CA LYS A 109 -15.28 19.67 9.83
C LYS A 109 -14.95 20.38 11.16
N LYS A 110 -13.76 20.13 11.72
CA LYS A 110 -13.34 20.74 12.99
C LYS A 110 -13.17 22.26 12.87
N LEU A 111 -12.70 22.75 11.71
CA LEU A 111 -12.64 24.18 11.43
C LEU A 111 -14.01 24.86 11.48
N VAL A 112 -15.04 24.20 10.95
CA VAL A 112 -16.42 24.69 11.03
C VAL A 112 -16.94 24.62 12.46
N GLU A 113 -16.76 23.48 13.14
CA GLU A 113 -17.34 23.22 14.47
C GLU A 113 -16.70 24.05 15.59
N ASP A 114 -15.37 24.13 15.63
CA ASP A 114 -14.63 24.71 16.76
C ASP A 114 -14.19 26.16 16.50
N TYR A 115 -14.07 26.56 15.23
CA TYR A 115 -13.48 27.85 14.83
C TYR A 115 -14.38 28.70 13.94
N ALA A 116 -15.60 28.24 13.62
CA ALA A 116 -16.57 28.95 12.80
C ALA A 116 -16.02 29.40 11.42
N VAL A 117 -15.13 28.61 10.82
CA VAL A 117 -14.65 28.86 9.46
C VAL A 117 -15.77 28.54 8.47
N ASP A 118 -16.10 29.50 7.61
CA ASP A 118 -17.06 29.32 6.54
C ASP A 118 -16.41 28.55 5.38
N ILE A 119 -17.03 27.43 4.99
CA ILE A 119 -16.56 26.60 3.88
C ILE A 119 -17.63 26.59 2.78
N SER A 120 -17.25 27.05 1.59
CA SER A 120 -18.12 27.02 0.40
C SER A 120 -17.41 26.31 -0.74
N ALA A 121 -18.20 25.72 -1.64
CA ALA A 121 -17.65 25.00 -2.78
C ALA A 121 -18.44 25.27 -4.06
N ALA A 122 -17.76 25.74 -5.10
CA ALA A 122 -18.36 25.98 -6.41
C ALA A 122 -18.82 24.67 -7.08
N SER A 123 -19.87 24.74 -7.90
CA SER A 123 -20.33 23.59 -8.70
C SER A 123 -19.53 23.47 -9.99
N GLY A 124 -19.04 22.27 -10.32
CA GLY A 124 -18.34 22.03 -11.58
C GLY A 124 -17.58 20.72 -11.61
N LYS A 125 -16.96 20.41 -12.76
CA LYS A 125 -16.01 19.29 -12.89
C LYS A 125 -14.74 19.52 -12.05
N ILE A 126 -14.38 20.78 -11.89
CA ILE A 126 -13.42 21.30 -10.92
C ILE A 126 -14.21 22.18 -9.97
N ARG A 127 -13.95 22.06 -8.68
CA ARG A 127 -14.64 22.75 -7.60
C ARG A 127 -13.64 23.60 -6.85
N ASP A 128 -13.91 24.89 -6.80
CA ASP A 128 -13.17 25.79 -5.93
C ASP A 128 -13.76 25.70 -4.54
N ILE A 129 -12.98 25.18 -3.60
CA ILE A 129 -13.30 25.08 -2.18
C ILE A 129 -12.68 26.28 -1.49
N SER A 130 -13.53 27.16 -0.97
CA SER A 130 -13.13 28.36 -0.25
C SER A 130 -13.28 28.13 1.25
N PHE A 131 -12.24 28.49 2.00
CA PHE A 131 -12.25 28.59 3.46
C PHE A 131 -12.13 30.06 3.84
N GLU A 132 -13.06 30.58 4.62
CA GLU A 132 -13.17 32.00 4.94
C GLU A 132 -13.38 32.21 6.44
N LEU A 133 -12.62 33.14 7.03
CA LEU A 133 -12.81 33.58 8.41
C LEU A 133 -12.48 35.08 8.52
N GLY A 134 -13.49 35.89 8.79
CA GLY A 134 -13.35 37.36 8.81
C GLY A 134 -13.04 37.91 7.42
N ASP A 135 -11.91 38.60 7.29
CA ASP A 135 -11.40 39.18 6.03
C ASP A 135 -10.47 38.23 5.25
N LYS A 136 -10.19 37.05 5.80
CA LYS A 136 -9.22 36.12 5.26
C LYS A 136 -9.89 34.98 4.52
N LYS A 137 -9.34 34.65 3.36
CA LYS A 137 -9.86 33.61 2.47
C LYS A 137 -8.74 32.81 1.85
N ILE A 138 -8.90 31.49 1.80
CA ILE A 138 -8.06 30.56 1.04
C ILE A 138 -8.95 29.80 0.08
N VAL A 139 -8.49 29.62 -1.17
CA VAL A 139 -9.23 28.88 -2.20
C VAL A 139 -8.37 27.74 -2.73
N PHE A 140 -8.93 26.53 -2.79
CA PHE A 140 -8.32 25.35 -3.39
C PHE A 140 -9.13 24.89 -4.59
N SER A 141 -8.48 24.67 -5.72
CA SER A 141 -9.14 24.13 -6.91
C SER A 141 -8.97 22.61 -6.93
N MET A 142 -10.05 21.88 -6.64
CA MET A 142 -10.04 20.42 -6.50
C MET A 142 -10.94 19.76 -7.56
N PRO A 143 -10.67 18.51 -7.98
CA PRO A 143 -11.60 17.77 -8.84
C PRO A 143 -12.98 17.60 -8.17
N GLY A 144 -14.04 17.52 -8.98
CA GLY A 144 -15.41 17.35 -8.46
C GLY A 144 -15.62 16.05 -7.69
N GLN A 145 -14.82 15.02 -7.98
CA GLN A 145 -14.66 13.85 -7.15
C GLN A 145 -13.37 14.00 -6.34
N LEU A 146 -13.49 14.07 -5.02
CA LEU A 146 -12.33 14.18 -4.14
C LEU A 146 -11.46 12.92 -4.27
N VAL A 147 -10.16 13.13 -4.51
CA VAL A 147 -9.15 12.07 -4.63
C VAL A 147 -8.16 12.27 -3.50
N ASN A 148 -7.67 11.18 -2.92
CA ASN A 148 -6.64 11.24 -1.89
C ASN A 148 -5.35 11.82 -2.50
N ASP A 149 -5.08 13.09 -2.23
CA ASP A 149 -3.96 13.84 -2.79
C ASP A 149 -3.68 15.10 -1.94
N GLU A 150 -2.53 15.70 -2.19
CA GLU A 150 -2.17 17.03 -1.69
C GLU A 150 -2.55 18.10 -2.72
N TYR A 151 -3.11 19.20 -2.23
CA TYR A 151 -3.59 20.32 -3.03
C TYR A 151 -2.96 21.62 -2.54
N THR A 152 -2.43 22.38 -3.49
CA THR A 152 -2.00 23.75 -3.24
C THR A 152 -3.14 24.73 -3.53
N SER A 153 -3.22 25.80 -2.76
CA SER A 153 -4.18 26.88 -2.98
C SER A 153 -3.92 27.61 -4.30
N VAL A 154 -4.95 28.32 -4.78
CA VAL A 154 -4.89 29.10 -6.04
C VAL A 154 -3.81 30.18 -6.00
N ASP A 155 -3.51 30.74 -4.84
CA ASP A 155 -2.42 31.71 -4.65
C ASP A 155 -1.03 31.07 -4.50
N GLY A 156 -0.95 29.73 -4.43
CA GLY A 156 0.30 28.98 -4.31
C GLY A 156 0.92 28.98 -2.91
N MET A 157 0.27 29.55 -1.90
CA MET A 157 0.88 29.79 -0.57
C MET A 157 0.43 28.82 0.53
N HIS A 158 -0.61 28.04 0.29
CA HIS A 158 -1.26 27.21 1.32
C HIS A 158 -1.49 25.79 0.82
N THR A 159 -1.51 24.84 1.75
CA THR A 159 -1.66 23.42 1.44
C THR A 159 -2.87 22.82 2.15
N ALA A 160 -3.59 21.97 1.43
CA ALA A 160 -4.64 21.09 1.92
C ALA A 160 -4.33 19.65 1.51
N ILE A 161 -4.81 18.67 2.26
CA ILE A 161 -4.80 17.27 1.84
C ILE A 161 -6.22 16.73 1.86
N VAL A 162 -6.53 15.88 0.90
CA VAL A 162 -7.72 15.04 0.93
C VAL A 162 -7.29 13.65 1.33
N LYS A 163 -7.99 13.08 2.30
CA LYS A 163 -7.77 11.71 2.72
C LYS A 163 -9.05 11.07 3.18
N ASP A 164 -9.35 9.91 2.61
CA ASP A 164 -10.55 9.13 2.86
C ASP A 164 -11.83 9.99 2.73
N GLY A 165 -11.83 10.86 1.71
CA GLY A 165 -12.92 11.80 1.43
C GLY A 165 -13.01 13.00 2.38
N THR A 166 -12.11 13.13 3.35
CA THR A 166 -12.05 14.25 4.29
C THR A 166 -10.97 15.24 3.86
N ILE A 167 -11.30 16.53 3.85
CA ILE A 167 -10.34 17.61 3.58
C ILE A 167 -9.71 18.05 4.90
N TYR A 168 -8.39 18.21 4.90
CA TYR A 168 -7.63 18.78 6.00
C TYR A 168 -6.83 19.98 5.50
N LEU A 169 -6.79 21.05 6.29
CA LEU A 169 -5.88 22.17 6.09
C LEU A 169 -4.62 21.99 6.90
N SER A 170 -3.49 22.37 6.30
CA SER A 170 -2.22 22.48 7.00
C SER A 170 -2.29 23.51 8.13
N LYS A 171 -1.42 23.35 9.12
CA LYS A 171 -1.29 24.28 10.23
C LYS A 171 -1.02 25.69 9.75
N GLU A 172 -0.15 25.86 8.76
CA GLU A 172 0.18 27.16 8.17
C GLU A 172 -1.05 27.81 7.52
N ALA A 173 -1.86 27.03 6.78
CA ALA A 173 -3.09 27.52 6.15
C ALA A 173 -4.16 27.92 7.20
N ALA A 174 -4.34 27.10 8.23
CA ALA A 174 -5.25 27.42 9.32
C ALA A 174 -4.79 28.67 10.11
N SER A 175 -3.49 28.77 10.40
CA SER A 175 -2.91 29.93 11.06
C SER A 175 -3.06 31.20 10.23
N TYR A 176 -2.97 31.10 8.89
CA TYR A 176 -3.30 32.23 8.01
C TYR A 176 -4.73 32.69 8.27
N LEU A 177 -5.72 31.80 8.30
CA LEU A 177 -7.12 32.12 8.63
C LEU A 177 -7.31 32.65 10.07
N GLY A 178 -6.30 32.58 10.93
CA GLY A 178 -6.36 33.00 12.34
C GLY A 178 -6.71 31.86 13.29
N VAL A 179 -6.69 30.62 12.82
CA VAL A 179 -6.95 29.41 13.59
C VAL A 179 -5.63 28.83 14.12
N ASN A 180 -5.54 28.62 15.43
CA ASN A 180 -4.41 27.98 16.09
C ASN A 180 -4.88 26.71 16.81
N PHE A 181 -4.20 25.60 16.52
CA PHE A 181 -4.48 24.27 17.06
C PHE A 181 -3.19 23.48 17.28
#